data_AF-A0A7S0FKW1-F1
#
_entry.id   AF-A0A7S0FKW1-F1
#
_cell.length_a   1.000
_cell.length_b   1.000
_cell.length_c   1.000
_cell.angle_alpha   90.00
_cell.angle_beta   90.00
_cell.angle_gamma   90.00
#
_symmetry.space_group_name_H-M   'P 1'
#
loop_
_entity.id
_entity.type
_entity.pdbx_description
1 polymer ?
#
loop_
_entity_poly.entity_id
_entity_poly.type
_entity_poly.pdbx_seq_one_letter_code
_entity_poly.pdbx_strand_id
1 'polypeptide(L)'
;AANVSALAPTEPLLLRGASFLPLLQLSAERQARLRRKPGGGGGGGHGGGSKSLKASDGDDGTAGQPQPVCVDSQGMLSCAAPSIALLHLWGDLDEDGDGLWTFREAERDSKNLGCYLAIPMVDAFRSVCQGLIRDAEDTALMKKDISSANQLLPYEVWQRKAVPKAYFEWWAGLAGICQYGADTMCETLIKRGVFTGALNESHAFLVGGIADLDSALRYCERALRPGGICYDALPGTYTVYRNRVQEICGDAVHSVGPRYQNPHKEDDAANLMSVSFSKLEEMRYVHSTSFRFFMWLILLMWYVNLAGEFQELLVFCDFLAAFPVVNRWPFVTPAMQNGWRSFSRMWGSKSEPCQDMHRRHHSPRSEAQPLRHFFRSNSHNYSSMGGRLMTRSASQDFGSKGNLTEHFASGRAGEIEITEFARPHHLTCVCIVVVRTIVLIVLAYAGTIFLMSNHTLLDLLLNALALAFIFDLDEFLFTYLVSDSGKELMDALAPLQYKSRLPTSGTFKVLVMDRLWGFFVIPLIAFLVVASYDSLKVVPTVEALECFCTKSGNRCLTPAMFNQRWWDAHWSSLAKLRESF
;
A
#
# COMPACT_ATOMS: atom_id res chain seq x y z
N ALA A 1 -2.41 48.68 -23.56
CA ALA A 1 -2.53 47.76 -24.71
C ALA A 1 -1.89 46.44 -24.29
N ALA A 2 -2.65 45.58 -23.61
CA ALA A 2 -3.56 44.54 -24.14
C ALA A 2 -2.83 43.17 -24.04
N ASN A 3 -3.03 42.48 -22.93
CA ASN A 3 -3.95 41.34 -22.79
C ASN A 3 -3.55 40.14 -23.66
N VAL A 4 -2.81 39.20 -23.06
CA VAL A 4 -2.72 37.83 -23.56
C VAL A 4 -3.39 36.92 -22.56
N SER A 5 -4.42 36.26 -23.07
CA SER A 5 -5.45 35.48 -22.41
C SER A 5 -4.93 34.31 -21.59
N ALA A 6 -5.45 34.20 -20.37
CA ALA A 6 -5.44 32.98 -19.58
C ALA A 6 -6.45 31.98 -20.17
N LEU A 7 -5.95 30.80 -20.58
CA LEU A 7 -6.76 29.62 -20.84
C LEU A 7 -6.68 28.73 -19.60
N ALA A 8 -7.80 28.62 -18.89
CA ALA A 8 -7.98 27.71 -17.77
C ALA A 8 -7.89 26.25 -18.25
N PRO A 9 -7.24 25.34 -17.50
CA PRO A 9 -7.31 23.92 -17.79
C PRO A 9 -8.68 23.38 -17.34
N THR A 10 -9.38 22.79 -18.30
CA THR A 10 -10.60 22.00 -18.10
C THR A 10 -10.34 20.80 -17.18
N GLU A 11 -11.14 20.68 -16.12
CA GLU A 11 -11.22 19.48 -15.27
C GLU A 11 -11.53 18.21 -16.09
N PRO A 12 -10.84 17.09 -15.86
CA PRO A 12 -11.31 15.81 -16.34
C PRO A 12 -12.44 15.28 -15.45
N LEU A 13 -13.60 15.05 -16.07
CA LEU A 13 -14.75 14.33 -15.52
C LEU A 13 -14.34 13.01 -14.85
N LEU A 14 -14.37 13.00 -13.52
CA LEU A 14 -14.30 11.82 -12.68
C LEU A 14 -15.52 10.92 -12.94
N LEU A 15 -15.31 9.84 -13.71
CA LEU A 15 -16.22 8.70 -13.77
C LEU A 15 -16.28 8.04 -12.38
N ARG A 16 -17.35 8.32 -11.63
CA ARG A 16 -17.78 7.54 -10.47
C ARG A 16 -18.14 6.13 -10.94
N GLY A 17 -17.17 5.22 -10.91
CA GLY A 17 -17.37 3.79 -11.07
C GLY A 17 -18.06 3.21 -9.84
N ALA A 18 -19.18 2.52 -10.06
CA ALA A 18 -19.97 1.84 -9.05
C ALA A 18 -19.16 0.75 -8.33
N SER A 19 -19.38 0.65 -7.03
CA SER A 19 -18.76 -0.29 -6.11
C SER A 19 -19.21 -1.73 -6.39
N PHE A 20 -18.35 -2.54 -7.00
CA PHE A 20 -18.49 -3.99 -7.08
C PHE A 20 -17.15 -4.64 -6.75
N LEU A 21 -16.65 -4.52 -5.51
CA LEU A 21 -15.46 -5.25 -5.04
C LEU A 21 -15.24 -5.09 -3.52
N PRO A 22 -15.75 -6.02 -2.69
CA PRO A 22 -15.16 -6.24 -1.36
C PRO A 22 -14.52 -7.63 -1.19
N LEU A 23 -14.84 -8.61 -2.05
CA LEU A 23 -14.47 -10.02 -1.78
C LEU A 23 -13.11 -10.46 -2.35
N LEU A 24 -12.58 -9.79 -3.39
CA LEU A 24 -11.30 -10.19 -4.02
C LEU A 24 -10.06 -9.44 -3.45
N GLN A 25 -10.25 -8.24 -2.88
CA GLN A 25 -9.16 -7.46 -2.27
C GLN A 25 -8.58 -8.16 -1.01
N LEU A 26 -9.42 -8.90 -0.27
CA LEU A 26 -9.03 -9.69 0.90
C LEU A 26 -8.11 -10.88 0.59
N SER A 27 -8.08 -11.36 -0.66
CA SER A 27 -7.26 -12.52 -1.06
C SER A 27 -5.79 -12.13 -1.33
N ALA A 28 -5.56 -10.98 -1.96
CA ALA A 28 -4.23 -10.48 -2.27
C ALA A 28 -3.47 -10.03 -0.99
N GLU A 29 -4.15 -9.40 -0.02
CA GLU A 29 -3.55 -9.03 1.26
C GLU A 29 -3.17 -10.24 2.13
N ARG A 30 -3.89 -11.37 2.01
CA ARG A 30 -3.54 -12.62 2.72
C ARG A 30 -2.25 -13.26 2.20
N GLN A 31 -1.95 -13.14 0.90
CA GLN A 31 -0.71 -13.70 0.36
C GLN A 31 0.54 -12.88 0.74
N ALA A 32 0.42 -11.56 0.90
CA ALA A 32 1.51 -10.72 1.40
C ALA A 32 1.85 -11.00 2.88
N ARG A 33 0.87 -11.42 3.71
CA ARG A 33 1.10 -11.77 5.12
C ARG A 33 1.78 -13.12 5.33
N LEU A 34 1.70 -14.05 4.37
CA LEU A 34 2.31 -15.39 4.49
C LEU A 34 3.81 -15.44 4.12
N ARG A 35 4.41 -14.35 3.61
CA ARG A 35 5.85 -14.28 3.31
C ARG A 35 6.74 -13.79 4.46
N ARG A 36 6.19 -13.38 5.60
CA ARG A 36 7.00 -13.12 6.81
C ARG A 36 7.22 -14.43 7.57
N LYS A 37 8.22 -15.22 7.17
CA LYS A 37 8.79 -16.25 8.06
C LYS A 37 9.48 -15.54 9.24
N PRO A 38 9.24 -15.93 10.50
CA PRO A 38 10.14 -15.59 11.57
C PRO A 38 11.47 -16.30 11.31
N GLY A 39 12.53 -15.52 11.05
CA GLY A 39 13.90 -16.03 11.05
C GLY A 39 14.26 -16.48 12.46
N GLY A 40 14.22 -17.79 12.68
CA GLY A 40 14.71 -18.42 13.90
C GLY A 40 16.12 -18.97 13.74
N GLY A 41 16.96 -18.69 14.75
CA GLY A 41 18.23 -19.36 15.04
C GLY A 41 19.47 -18.55 14.65
N GLY A 42 20.42 -18.23 15.53
CA GLY A 42 20.61 -18.56 16.94
C GLY A 42 22.03 -18.15 17.37
N GLY A 43 22.27 -17.93 18.66
CA GLY A 43 23.63 -17.93 19.23
C GLY A 43 23.96 -16.87 20.28
N GLY A 44 23.69 -17.21 21.55
CA GLY A 44 24.59 -17.04 22.71
C GLY A 44 25.14 -15.66 23.11
N GLY A 45 24.72 -15.18 24.27
CA GLY A 45 25.45 -14.14 25.01
C GLY A 45 24.77 -13.72 26.32
N HIS A 46 25.44 -13.95 27.45
CA HIS A 46 24.97 -13.75 28.82
C HIS A 46 24.57 -12.30 29.18
N GLY A 47 23.53 -12.21 30.03
CA GLY A 47 23.60 -11.51 31.32
C GLY A 47 23.37 -9.99 31.34
N GLY A 48 22.22 -9.57 31.89
CA GLY A 48 21.99 -8.19 32.30
C GLY A 48 20.51 -7.89 32.53
N GLY A 49 20.00 -8.15 33.72
CA GLY A 49 18.60 -7.93 34.07
C GLY A 49 18.22 -6.45 34.05
N SER A 50 17.33 -6.08 33.14
CA SER A 50 16.57 -4.83 33.20
C SER A 50 15.09 -5.17 33.31
N LYS A 51 14.46 -4.74 34.41
CA LYS A 51 13.04 -4.96 34.69
C LYS A 51 12.22 -4.13 33.71
N SER A 52 11.78 -4.79 32.64
CA SER A 52 10.83 -4.25 31.66
C SER A 52 9.48 -4.01 32.34
N LEU A 53 8.99 -2.77 32.23
CA LEU A 53 7.63 -2.39 32.59
C LEU A 53 6.64 -3.26 31.81
N LYS A 54 5.85 -4.06 32.55
CA LYS A 54 4.66 -4.73 32.01
C LYS A 54 3.67 -3.66 31.56
N ALA A 55 3.66 -3.39 30.26
CA ALA A 55 2.54 -2.75 29.59
C ALA A 55 1.29 -3.62 29.78
N SER A 56 0.20 -2.98 30.17
CA SER A 56 -1.10 -3.59 30.37
C SER A 56 -1.64 -4.17 29.05
N ASP A 57 -1.83 -5.49 29.03
CA ASP A 57 -2.52 -6.26 27.98
C ASP A 57 -4.01 -5.84 27.91
N GLY A 58 -4.28 -4.77 27.18
CA GLY A 58 -5.61 -4.45 26.65
C GLY A 58 -5.77 -5.09 25.28
N ASP A 59 -6.19 -6.35 25.27
CA ASP A 59 -6.42 -7.21 24.10
C ASP A 59 -7.71 -6.81 23.37
N ASP A 60 -7.71 -5.66 22.69
CA ASP A 60 -8.69 -5.36 21.63
C ASP A 60 -8.00 -5.55 20.27
N GLY A 61 -8.21 -6.73 19.70
CA GLY A 61 -7.57 -7.28 18.50
C GLY A 61 -7.85 -6.55 17.17
N THR A 62 -8.10 -5.24 17.18
CA THR A 62 -7.90 -4.42 15.98
C THR A 62 -6.40 -4.29 15.75
N ALA A 63 -5.82 -5.25 15.02
CA ALA A 63 -4.47 -5.15 14.50
C ALA A 63 -4.31 -3.77 13.85
N GLY A 64 -3.59 -2.87 14.53
CA GLY A 64 -3.56 -1.45 14.22
C GLY A 64 -3.29 -1.25 12.75
N GLN A 65 -4.23 -0.61 12.05
CA GLN A 65 -4.00 -0.27 10.66
C GLN A 65 -2.70 0.54 10.58
N PRO A 66 -1.80 0.20 9.64
CA PRO A 66 -0.56 0.93 9.49
C PRO A 66 -0.91 2.40 9.25
N GLN A 67 -0.54 3.27 10.19
CA GLN A 67 -0.76 4.70 10.01
C GLN A 67 -0.02 5.17 8.76
N PRO A 68 -0.59 6.08 7.96
CA PRO A 68 0.12 6.64 6.82
C PRO A 68 1.43 7.29 7.27
N VAL A 69 2.42 7.29 6.38
CA VAL A 69 3.76 7.86 6.65
C VAL A 69 3.72 9.39 6.71
N CYS A 70 2.90 9.96 5.83
CA CYS A 70 2.66 11.39 5.72
C CYS A 70 1.17 11.64 5.62
N VAL A 71 0.73 12.78 6.14
CA VAL A 71 -0.66 13.24 6.07
C VAL A 71 -0.72 14.46 5.16
N ASP A 72 -1.65 14.47 4.20
CA ASP A 72 -1.91 15.64 3.37
C ASP A 72 -2.73 16.67 4.17
N SER A 73 -2.13 17.83 4.42
CA SER A 73 -2.74 18.97 5.08
C SER A 73 -2.79 20.14 4.11
N GLN A 74 -3.97 20.39 3.54
CA GLN A 74 -4.24 21.51 2.62
C GLN A 74 -3.35 21.49 1.36
N GLY A 75 -3.05 20.31 0.82
CA GLY A 75 -2.20 20.14 -0.36
C GLY A 75 -0.71 20.02 -0.05
N MET A 76 -0.32 20.21 1.22
CA MET A 76 1.05 20.04 1.71
C MET A 76 1.16 18.74 2.51
N LEU A 77 2.21 17.96 2.24
CA LEU A 77 2.53 16.74 2.96
C LEU A 77 3.25 17.06 4.27
N SER A 78 2.62 16.67 5.38
CA SER A 78 3.22 16.67 6.71
C SER A 78 3.74 15.28 7.03
N CYS A 79 5.06 15.17 7.13
CA CYS A 79 5.80 13.92 7.34
C CYS A 79 6.62 13.98 8.65
N ALA A 80 6.30 14.92 9.54
CA ALA A 80 7.00 15.14 10.80
C ALA A 80 6.48 14.20 11.89
N ALA A 81 7.30 13.97 12.92
CA ALA A 81 6.83 13.24 14.10
C ALA A 81 5.67 14.01 14.77
N PRO A 82 4.65 13.36 15.35
CA PRO A 82 3.53 14.04 15.97
C PRO A 82 3.93 15.07 17.04
N SER A 83 5.02 14.82 17.77
CA SER A 83 5.58 15.74 18.77
C SER A 83 5.99 17.11 18.22
N ILE A 84 6.25 17.20 16.91
CA ILE A 84 6.60 18.46 16.24
C ILE A 84 5.41 19.39 16.12
N ALA A 85 4.19 18.88 16.06
CA ALA A 85 3.00 19.72 15.98
C ALA A 85 2.88 20.64 17.22
N LEU A 86 3.53 20.28 18.33
CA LEU A 86 3.63 21.09 19.54
C LEU A 86 4.19 22.50 19.29
N LEU A 87 5.04 22.67 18.26
CA LEU A 87 5.66 23.95 17.91
C LEU A 87 4.66 25.03 17.53
N HIS A 88 3.48 24.64 17.04
CA HIS A 88 2.44 25.58 16.64
C HIS A 88 1.39 25.84 17.73
N LEU A 89 1.49 25.13 18.85
CA LEU A 89 0.46 25.09 19.87
C LEU A 89 0.83 25.96 21.09
N TRP A 90 1.80 26.88 20.99
CA TRP A 90 2.22 27.71 22.14
C TRP A 90 1.03 28.34 22.87
N GLY A 91 0.10 28.98 22.14
CA GLY A 91 -1.07 29.61 22.74
C GLY A 91 -2.09 28.65 23.36
N ASP A 92 -2.01 27.36 23.04
CA ASP A 92 -2.80 26.31 23.69
C ASP A 92 -2.06 25.65 24.86
N LEU A 93 -0.72 25.80 24.93
CA LEU A 93 0.12 25.29 26.02
C LEU A 93 0.17 26.24 27.21
N ASP A 94 0.26 27.54 26.93
CA ASP A 94 0.23 28.65 27.87
C ASP A 94 -1.24 29.10 28.04
N GLU A 95 -1.96 28.41 28.92
CA GLU A 95 -3.43 28.51 29.04
C GLU A 95 -3.86 29.85 29.62
N ASP A 96 -3.06 30.43 30.51
CA ASP A 96 -3.34 31.72 31.15
C ASP A 96 -2.66 32.91 30.47
N GLY A 97 -1.75 32.68 29.53
CA GLY A 97 -1.11 33.70 28.71
C GLY A 97 -0.05 34.50 29.46
N ASP A 98 0.51 33.96 30.54
CA ASP A 98 1.55 34.60 31.34
C ASP A 98 2.95 34.51 30.69
N GLY A 99 3.06 33.79 29.58
CA GLY A 99 4.32 33.57 28.84
C GLY A 99 5.17 32.45 29.41
N LEU A 100 4.64 31.64 30.33
CA LEU A 100 5.29 30.50 30.97
C LEU A 100 4.42 29.26 30.77
N TRP A 101 4.94 28.28 30.03
CA TRP A 101 4.30 26.97 30.04
C TRP A 101 4.71 26.22 31.30
N THR A 102 3.78 25.95 32.21
CA THR A 102 4.02 25.33 33.52
C THR A 102 3.73 23.83 33.53
N PHE A 103 4.37 23.11 34.45
CA PHE A 103 4.08 21.68 34.66
C PHE A 103 2.60 21.42 35.00
N ARG A 104 1.93 22.36 35.69
CA ARG A 104 0.52 22.24 36.07
C ARG A 104 -0.41 22.35 34.87
N GLU A 105 -0.10 23.20 33.89
CA GLU A 105 -0.86 23.28 32.64
C GLU A 105 -0.68 22.01 31.82
N ALA A 106 0.55 21.50 31.72
CA ALA A 106 0.81 20.22 31.07
C ALA A 106 0.07 19.04 31.75
N GLU A 107 -0.12 19.06 33.06
CA GLU A 107 -0.91 18.06 33.79
C GLU A 107 -2.41 18.23 33.59
N ARG A 108 -2.89 19.48 33.52
CA ARG A 108 -4.31 19.79 33.30
C ARG A 108 -4.75 19.43 31.89
N ASP A 109 -3.90 19.69 30.90
CA ASP A 109 -4.14 19.46 29.47
C ASP A 109 -5.57 19.90 29.05
N SER A 110 -5.96 21.15 29.33
CA SER A 110 -7.38 21.57 29.23
C SER A 110 -7.94 21.46 27.82
N LYS A 111 -7.07 21.55 26.80
CA LYS A 111 -7.42 21.41 25.39
C LYS A 111 -7.38 19.96 24.91
N ASN A 112 -7.05 19.01 25.78
CA ASN A 112 -6.89 17.59 25.45
C ASN A 112 -5.88 17.38 24.30
N LEU A 113 -4.80 18.16 24.31
CA LEU A 113 -3.72 18.09 23.32
C LEU A 113 -3.05 16.71 23.36
N GLY A 114 -3.02 16.06 24.52
CA GLY A 114 -2.39 14.76 24.63
C GLY A 114 -3.13 13.67 23.85
N CYS A 115 -4.46 13.74 23.78
CA CYS A 115 -5.24 12.88 22.90
C CYS A 115 -5.06 13.24 21.42
N TYR A 116 -4.97 14.54 21.10
CA TYR A 116 -4.79 15.01 19.73
C TYR A 116 -3.42 14.60 19.15
N LEU A 117 -2.36 14.71 19.94
CA LEU A 117 -0.98 14.39 19.56
C LEU A 117 -0.61 12.92 19.81
N ALA A 118 -1.46 12.18 20.50
CA ALA A 118 -1.17 10.83 21.02
C ALA A 118 0.08 10.79 21.93
N ILE A 119 0.31 11.85 22.71
CA ILE A 119 1.44 11.99 23.64
C ILE A 119 0.95 12.68 24.91
N PRO A 120 1.12 12.11 26.12
CA PRO A 120 0.80 12.82 27.35
C PRO A 120 1.54 14.16 27.45
N MET A 121 0.82 15.25 27.71
CA MET A 121 1.42 16.59 27.73
C MET A 121 2.47 16.76 28.82
N VAL A 122 2.33 16.06 29.95
CA VAL A 122 3.34 15.95 31.01
C VAL A 122 4.67 15.39 30.48
N ASP A 123 4.63 14.39 29.59
CA ASP A 123 5.82 13.79 29.02
C ASP A 123 6.45 14.71 27.97
N ALA A 124 5.62 15.37 27.15
CA ALA A 124 6.08 16.41 26.23
C ALA A 124 6.82 17.54 26.97
N PHE A 125 6.23 18.04 28.06
CA PHE A 125 6.82 19.07 28.92
C PHE A 125 8.18 18.64 29.50
N ARG A 126 8.24 17.41 30.02
CA ARG A 126 9.49 16.85 30.58
C ARG A 126 10.58 16.71 29.51
N SER A 127 10.23 16.24 28.32
CA SER A 127 11.15 16.15 27.18
C SER A 127 11.65 17.53 26.75
N VAL A 128 10.79 18.55 26.71
CA VAL A 128 11.21 19.94 26.42
C VAL A 128 12.25 20.42 27.42
N CYS A 129 11.97 20.28 28.73
CA CYS A 129 12.93 20.64 29.76
C CYS A 129 14.23 19.84 29.62
N GLN A 130 14.15 18.52 29.46
CA GLN A 130 15.32 17.64 29.38
C GLN A 130 16.18 17.95 28.14
N GLY A 131 15.57 18.27 27.00
CA GLY A 131 16.27 18.71 25.79
C GLY A 131 17.04 20.00 25.99
N LEU A 132 16.41 21.02 26.58
CA LEU A 132 17.07 22.29 26.90
C LEU A 132 18.23 22.09 27.86
N ILE A 133 18.01 21.29 28.92
CA ILE A 133 19.01 20.92 29.91
C ILE A 133 20.22 20.29 29.22
N ARG A 134 19.98 19.30 28.38
CA ARG A 134 21.01 18.55 27.68
C ARG A 134 21.81 19.44 26.72
N ASP A 135 21.14 20.30 25.96
CA ASP A 135 21.78 21.23 25.03
C ASP A 135 22.66 22.28 25.76
N ALA A 136 22.20 22.78 26.90
CA ALA A 136 22.96 23.70 27.75
C ALA A 136 24.21 23.04 28.36
N GLU A 137 24.08 21.82 28.90
CA GLU A 137 25.22 21.02 29.40
C GLU A 137 26.25 20.79 28.28
N ASP A 138 25.79 20.37 27.11
CA ASP A 138 26.64 20.10 25.95
C ASP A 138 27.33 21.36 25.42
N THR A 139 26.69 22.52 25.54
CA THR A 139 27.26 23.83 25.18
C THR A 139 28.32 24.26 26.20
N ALA A 140 28.08 24.08 27.49
CA ALA A 140 29.03 24.40 28.55
C ALA A 140 30.29 23.53 28.49
N LEU A 141 30.15 22.23 28.16
CA LEU A 141 31.28 21.33 27.95
C LEU A 141 32.20 21.80 26.82
N MET A 142 31.65 22.32 25.72
CA MET A 142 32.44 22.83 24.60
C MET A 142 33.28 24.06 24.97
N LYS A 143 32.81 24.89 25.91
CA LYS A 143 33.55 26.05 26.41
C LYS A 143 34.63 25.71 27.44
N LYS A 144 34.74 24.45 27.86
CA LYS A 144 35.57 24.02 29.00
C LYS A 144 35.22 24.75 30.31
N ASP A 145 33.99 25.26 30.44
CA ASP A 145 33.50 25.93 31.63
C ASP A 145 32.19 25.30 32.08
N ILE A 146 32.30 24.25 32.88
CA ILE A 146 31.15 23.48 33.41
C ILE A 146 30.30 24.36 34.33
N SER A 147 30.89 25.36 35.00
CA SER A 147 30.15 26.23 35.92
C SER A 147 29.14 27.13 35.21
N SER A 148 29.34 27.38 33.91
CA SER A 148 28.44 28.17 33.07
C SER A 148 27.14 27.46 32.67
N ALA A 149 27.04 26.12 32.81
CA ALA A 149 25.84 25.37 32.43
C ALA A 149 24.59 25.85 33.19
N ASN A 150 24.73 26.05 34.52
CA ASN A 150 23.65 26.51 35.39
C ASN A 150 23.27 27.98 35.15
N GLN A 151 24.07 28.74 34.41
CA GLN A 151 23.81 30.14 34.08
C GLN A 151 23.05 30.29 32.75
N LEU A 152 23.07 29.28 31.88
CA LEU A 152 22.41 29.32 30.57
C LEU A 152 20.90 29.13 30.64
N LEU A 153 20.40 28.45 31.68
CA LEU A 153 18.99 28.12 31.85
C LEU A 153 18.44 28.74 33.14
N PRO A 154 17.17 29.18 33.13
CA PRO A 154 16.51 29.70 34.30
C PRO A 154 16.25 28.53 35.28
N TYR A 155 16.23 28.84 36.57
CA TYR A 155 16.08 27.85 37.62
C TYR A 155 14.79 27.03 37.46
N GLU A 156 13.73 27.65 36.92
CA GLU A 156 12.43 27.05 36.66
C GLU A 156 12.51 25.91 35.65
N VAL A 157 13.30 26.06 34.58
CA VAL A 157 13.51 25.00 33.56
C VAL A 157 14.36 23.88 34.16
N TRP A 158 15.40 24.22 34.92
CA TRP A 158 16.27 23.26 35.59
C TRP A 158 15.50 22.37 36.59
N GLN A 159 14.57 22.99 37.33
CA GLN A 159 13.67 22.29 38.25
C GLN A 159 12.44 21.67 37.58
N ARG A 160 12.30 21.80 36.25
CA ARG A 160 11.15 21.31 35.47
C ARG A 160 9.81 21.82 36.03
N LYS A 161 9.77 23.10 36.42
CA LYS A 161 8.57 23.76 36.96
C LYS A 161 7.82 24.54 35.89
N ALA A 162 8.55 25.29 35.06
CA ALA A 162 8.01 26.08 33.98
C ALA A 162 9.05 26.28 32.87
N VAL A 163 8.57 26.50 31.65
CA VAL A 163 9.35 26.81 30.45
C VAL A 163 8.91 28.18 29.95
N PRO A 164 9.73 29.24 30.11
CA PRO A 164 9.40 30.54 29.54
C PRO A 164 9.37 30.49 28.02
N LYS A 165 8.54 31.33 27.40
CA LYS A 165 8.37 31.37 25.94
C LYS A 165 9.67 31.43 25.15
N ALA A 166 10.62 32.25 25.56
CA ALA A 166 11.91 32.38 24.87
C ALA A 166 12.72 31.07 24.88
N TYR A 167 12.61 30.27 25.94
CA TYR A 167 13.24 28.95 26.04
C TYR A 167 12.46 27.87 25.30
N PHE A 168 11.14 28.01 25.21
CA PHE A 168 10.36 27.16 24.31
C PHE A 168 10.73 27.42 22.84
N GLU A 169 10.95 28.68 22.46
CA GLU A 169 11.47 29.05 21.13
C GLU A 169 12.89 28.51 20.89
N TRP A 170 13.75 28.45 21.92
CA TRP A 170 15.02 27.70 21.84
C TRP A 170 14.77 26.23 21.52
N TRP A 171 13.95 25.56 22.33
CA TRP A 171 13.61 24.16 22.11
C TRP A 171 12.97 23.93 20.72
N ALA A 172 12.22 24.89 20.19
CA ALA A 172 11.62 24.81 18.88
C ALA A 172 12.66 24.63 17.75
N GLY A 173 13.82 25.27 17.87
CA GLY A 173 14.96 25.06 16.97
C GLY A 173 15.52 23.64 17.07
N LEU A 174 15.72 23.14 18.29
CA LEU A 174 16.16 21.76 18.53
C LEU A 174 15.19 20.77 17.89
N ALA A 175 13.90 20.90 18.18
CA ALA A 175 12.85 20.07 17.60
C ALA A 175 12.82 20.14 16.07
N GLY A 176 13.05 21.33 15.48
CA GLY A 176 13.19 21.53 14.04
C GLY A 176 14.35 20.73 13.44
N ILE A 177 15.52 20.74 14.08
CA ILE A 177 16.69 19.92 13.68
C ILE A 177 16.36 18.43 13.81
N CYS A 178 15.68 18.02 14.88
CA CYS A 178 15.38 16.61 15.13
C CYS A 178 14.51 15.96 14.04
N GLN A 179 13.75 16.73 13.25
CA GLN A 179 12.89 16.17 12.19
C GLN A 179 13.66 15.41 11.11
N TYR A 180 14.96 15.66 10.96
CA TYR A 180 15.76 15.03 9.93
C TYR A 180 16.17 13.60 10.27
N GLY A 181 16.06 13.19 11.55
CA GLY A 181 16.10 11.79 12.01
C GLY A 181 17.46 11.08 11.93
N ALA A 182 18.32 11.45 10.98
CA ALA A 182 19.64 10.86 10.76
C ALA A 182 20.75 11.91 10.82
N ASP A 183 21.84 11.58 11.48
CA ASP A 183 23.07 12.37 11.58
C ASP A 183 23.75 12.58 10.22
N THR A 184 23.61 11.63 9.29
CA THR A 184 24.09 11.79 7.91
C THR A 184 23.47 12.99 7.19
N MET A 185 22.32 13.51 7.64
CA MET A 185 21.67 14.67 7.03
C MET A 185 22.32 16.01 7.40
N CYS A 186 23.29 16.06 8.33
CA CYS A 186 23.86 17.30 8.84
C CYS A 186 24.46 18.22 7.76
N GLU A 187 25.17 17.66 6.79
CA GLU A 187 25.72 18.44 5.67
C GLU A 187 24.60 18.99 4.76
N THR A 188 23.51 18.23 4.60
CA THR A 188 22.32 18.71 3.88
C THR A 188 21.64 19.87 4.63
N LEU A 189 21.66 19.88 5.96
CA LEU A 189 21.15 21.00 6.76
C LEU A 189 21.98 22.27 6.58
N ILE A 190 23.30 22.14 6.58
CA ILE A 190 24.20 23.27 6.29
C ILE A 190 23.93 23.83 4.90
N LYS A 191 23.84 22.96 3.89
CA LYS A 191 23.52 23.36 2.51
C LYS A 191 22.20 24.12 2.41
N ARG A 192 21.22 23.80 3.26
CA ARG A 192 19.90 24.47 3.31
C ARG A 192 19.90 25.78 4.09
N GLY A 193 21.03 26.15 4.69
CA GLY A 193 21.17 27.35 5.49
C GLY A 193 20.54 27.26 6.87
N VAL A 194 20.33 26.04 7.41
CA VAL A 194 19.79 25.85 8.77
C VAL A 194 20.67 26.51 9.81
N PHE A 195 21.99 26.55 9.58
CA PHE A 195 22.97 27.13 10.50
C PHE A 195 23.52 28.49 10.04
N THR A 196 23.01 29.07 8.94
CA THR A 196 23.55 30.33 8.40
C THR A 196 23.50 31.47 9.42
N GLY A 197 22.36 31.71 10.06
CA GLY A 197 22.26 32.71 11.13
C GLY A 197 23.14 32.42 12.36
N ALA A 198 23.45 31.15 12.66
CA ALA A 198 24.33 30.77 13.76
C ALA A 198 25.82 31.00 13.45
N LEU A 199 26.19 30.99 12.16
CA LEU A 199 27.56 31.21 11.67
C LEU A 199 27.95 32.68 11.62
N ASN A 200 27.03 33.60 11.91
CA ASN A 200 27.35 35.02 12.02
C ASN A 200 28.27 35.25 13.23
N GLU A 201 29.37 35.97 13.05
CA GLU A 201 30.37 36.22 14.11
C GLU A 201 29.77 36.88 15.36
N SER A 202 28.76 37.73 15.18
CA SER A 202 28.02 38.34 16.30
C SER A 202 27.27 37.33 17.18
N HIS A 203 27.02 36.12 16.66
CA HIS A 203 26.34 35.04 17.36
C HIS A 203 27.27 33.87 17.73
N ALA A 204 28.58 33.98 17.43
CA ALA A 204 29.53 32.90 17.61
C ALA A 204 29.61 32.46 19.08
N PHE A 205 29.65 31.15 19.31
CA PHE A 205 29.71 30.51 20.62
C PHE A 205 28.54 30.80 21.56
N LEU A 206 27.42 31.35 21.07
CA LEU A 206 26.28 31.70 21.91
C LEU A 206 25.46 30.47 22.35
N VAL A 207 24.88 29.74 21.40
CA VAL A 207 24.07 28.55 21.65
C VAL A 207 24.59 27.40 20.80
N GLY A 208 24.69 26.19 21.38
CA GLY A 208 25.22 25.00 20.72
C GLY A 208 26.75 24.97 20.52
N GLY A 209 27.44 26.08 20.79
CA GLY A 209 28.90 26.21 20.62
C GLY A 209 29.33 26.33 19.15
N ILE A 210 28.47 26.87 18.30
CA ILE A 210 28.72 27.04 16.86
C ILE A 210 29.52 28.33 16.63
N ALA A 211 30.61 28.24 15.89
CA ALA A 211 31.48 29.37 15.52
C ALA A 211 32.00 29.31 14.08
N ASP A 212 31.95 28.14 13.46
CA ASP A 212 32.44 27.82 12.12
C ASP A 212 31.66 26.62 11.56
N LEU A 213 31.87 26.27 10.29
CA LEU A 213 31.19 25.13 9.65
C LEU A 213 31.43 23.81 10.38
N ASP A 214 32.65 23.57 10.87
CA ASP A 214 33.02 22.33 11.56
C ASP A 214 32.32 22.17 12.91
N SER A 215 32.16 23.26 13.67
CA SER A 215 31.38 23.26 14.92
C SER A 215 29.89 23.15 14.67
N ALA A 216 29.36 23.71 13.57
CA ALA A 216 27.97 23.49 13.14
C ALA A 216 27.69 22.02 12.81
N LEU A 217 28.59 21.35 12.05
CA LEU A 217 28.50 19.92 11.77
C LEU A 217 28.51 19.09 13.06
N ARG A 218 29.50 19.32 13.93
CA ARG A 218 29.61 18.62 15.22
C ARG A 218 28.41 18.86 16.12
N TYR A 219 27.82 20.04 16.10
CA TYR A 219 26.58 20.33 16.83
C TYR A 219 25.43 19.48 16.30
N CYS A 220 25.22 19.47 14.99
CA CYS A 220 24.18 18.69 14.35
C CYS A 220 24.34 17.18 14.59
N GLU A 221 25.55 16.64 14.44
CA GLU A 221 25.82 15.21 14.67
C GLU A 221 25.52 14.82 16.11
N ARG A 222 25.91 15.65 17.09
CA ARG A 222 25.57 15.41 18.51
C ARG A 222 24.06 15.46 18.76
N ALA A 223 23.33 16.33 18.07
CA ALA A 223 21.89 16.41 18.20
C ALA A 223 21.21 15.15 17.62
N LEU A 224 21.62 14.74 16.43
CA LEU A 224 20.97 13.69 15.64
C LEU A 224 21.53 12.28 15.85
N ARG A 225 22.65 12.07 16.54
CA ARG A 225 23.17 10.71 16.82
C ARG A 225 22.24 9.90 17.74
N PRO A 226 22.29 8.55 17.71
CA PRO A 226 21.59 7.72 18.69
C PRO A 226 21.96 8.10 20.13
N GLY A 227 20.97 8.38 20.99
CA GLY A 227 21.20 8.87 22.35
C GLY A 227 21.74 10.32 22.44
N GLY A 228 21.66 11.07 21.34
CA GLY A 228 21.98 12.50 21.27
C GLY A 228 20.87 13.39 21.83
N ILE A 229 21.02 14.71 21.65
CA ILE A 229 20.10 15.73 22.21
C ILE A 229 18.65 15.46 21.78
N CYS A 230 18.41 15.03 20.54
CA CYS A 230 17.06 14.78 20.05
C CYS A 230 16.32 13.61 20.75
N TYR A 231 17.04 12.65 21.31
CA TYR A 231 16.42 11.56 22.10
C TYR A 231 15.89 12.05 23.44
N ASP A 232 16.54 13.06 23.99
CA ASP A 232 16.17 13.68 25.26
C ASP A 232 15.13 14.79 25.07
N ALA A 233 15.25 15.55 23.97
CA ALA A 233 14.43 16.72 23.66
C ALA A 233 13.03 16.40 23.17
N LEU A 234 12.82 15.22 22.58
CA LEU A 234 11.53 14.78 22.08
C LEU A 234 11.04 13.54 22.84
N PRO A 235 9.71 13.38 23.04
CA PRO A 235 9.14 12.16 23.62
C PRO A 235 9.52 10.92 22.82
N GLY A 236 9.36 9.72 23.39
CA GLY A 236 9.72 8.44 22.78
C GLY A 236 9.21 8.21 21.33
N THR A 237 8.19 8.97 20.92
CA THR A 237 7.78 9.14 19.52
C THR A 237 8.93 9.44 18.54
N TYR A 238 10.00 10.13 18.96
CA TYR A 238 11.15 10.42 18.10
C TYR A 238 11.96 9.15 17.79
N THR A 239 12.17 8.27 18.77
CA THR A 239 12.85 6.99 18.54
C THR A 239 12.07 6.12 17.57
N VAL A 240 10.74 6.05 17.73
CA VAL A 240 9.85 5.34 16.80
C VAL A 240 9.92 5.95 15.40
N TYR A 241 9.85 7.29 15.31
CA TYR A 241 9.95 8.02 14.07
C TYR A 241 11.28 7.78 13.35
N ARG A 242 12.42 7.83 14.06
CA ARG A 242 13.73 7.56 13.47
C ARG A 242 13.87 6.14 12.93
N ASN A 243 13.45 5.15 13.71
CA ASN A 243 13.46 3.76 13.27
C ASN A 243 12.60 3.58 12.01
N ARG A 244 11.46 4.28 11.95
CA ARG A 244 10.59 4.29 10.79
C ARG A 244 11.23 4.99 9.58
N VAL A 245 11.97 6.07 9.77
CA VAL A 245 12.77 6.71 8.71
C VAL A 245 13.76 5.71 8.13
N GLN A 246 14.51 5.00 8.96
CA GLN A 246 15.47 4.00 8.48
C GLN A 246 14.77 2.82 7.77
N GLU A 247 13.65 2.32 8.30
CA GLU A 247 12.89 1.23 7.68
C GLU A 247 12.35 1.62 6.29
N ILE A 248 11.82 2.83 6.15
CA ILE A 248 11.15 3.27 4.92
C ILE A 248 12.13 3.80 3.88
N CYS A 249 13.14 4.57 4.30
CA CYS A 249 14.10 5.21 3.41
C CYS A 249 15.26 4.27 3.04
N GLY A 250 15.58 3.30 3.88
CA GLY A 250 16.75 2.45 3.72
C GLY A 250 18.03 3.16 4.14
N ASP A 251 19.16 2.64 3.68
CA ASP A 251 20.49 3.13 4.03
C ASP A 251 20.82 4.45 3.32
N ALA A 252 21.59 5.30 4.00
CA ALA A 252 22.10 6.54 3.43
C ALA A 252 23.19 6.23 2.38
N VAL A 253 23.07 6.86 1.21
CA VAL A 253 24.03 6.82 0.11
C VAL A 253 24.68 8.19 0.00
N HIS A 254 26.00 8.24 0.15
CA HIS A 254 26.77 9.47 0.12
C HIS A 254 27.30 9.73 -1.29
N SER A 255 27.15 10.96 -1.77
CA SER A 255 27.74 11.44 -3.02
C SER A 255 28.46 12.76 -2.77
N VAL A 256 29.52 13.04 -3.53
CA VAL A 256 30.25 14.30 -3.41
C VAL A 256 29.32 15.45 -3.81
N GLY A 257 29.02 16.33 -2.87
CA GLY A 257 28.20 17.51 -3.09
C GLY A 257 29.03 18.75 -3.43
N PRO A 258 28.37 19.90 -3.65
CA PRO A 258 29.07 21.14 -3.95
C PRO A 258 29.82 21.68 -2.72
N ARG A 259 30.87 22.46 -2.97
CA ARG A 259 31.53 23.27 -1.94
C ARG A 259 30.55 24.32 -1.40
N TYR A 260 30.39 24.37 -0.09
CA TYR A 260 29.65 25.43 0.60
C TYR A 260 30.64 26.42 1.20
N GLN A 261 30.35 27.71 1.05
CA GLN A 261 31.12 28.80 1.62
C GLN A 261 30.23 29.54 2.61
N ASN A 262 30.72 29.75 3.83
CA ASN A 262 30.03 30.52 4.85
C ASN A 262 29.84 31.97 4.37
N PRO A 263 28.59 32.49 4.29
CA PRO A 263 28.34 33.83 3.78
C PRO A 263 28.88 34.94 4.69
N HIS A 264 29.26 34.63 5.93
CA HIS A 264 29.79 35.60 6.89
C HIS A 264 31.32 35.57 7.00
N LYS A 265 31.98 34.53 6.48
CA LYS A 265 33.44 34.35 6.57
C LYS A 265 33.97 33.58 5.36
N GLU A 266 34.59 34.29 4.42
CA GLU A 266 35.02 33.71 3.14
C GLU A 266 36.01 32.54 3.27
N ASP A 267 36.85 32.57 4.31
CA ASP A 267 37.84 31.53 4.61
C ASP A 267 37.22 30.24 5.17
N ASP A 268 35.97 30.28 5.64
CA ASP A 268 35.25 29.15 6.20
C ASP A 268 34.41 28.46 5.11
N ALA A 269 35.01 27.46 4.47
CA ALA A 269 34.37 26.72 3.38
C ALA A 269 34.67 25.21 3.48
N ALA A 270 33.65 24.39 3.23
CA ALA A 270 33.75 22.93 3.30
C ALA A 270 33.14 22.28 2.05
N ASN A 271 33.71 21.14 1.63
CA ASN A 271 33.08 20.28 0.62
C ASN A 271 32.03 19.43 1.34
N LEU A 272 30.76 19.67 1.04
CA LEU A 272 29.65 18.93 1.65
C LEU A 272 29.37 17.68 0.82
N MET A 273 29.04 16.56 1.45
CA MET A 273 28.43 15.42 0.79
C MET A 273 26.91 15.63 0.68
N SER A 274 26.35 15.18 -0.44
CA SER A 274 24.90 14.99 -0.56
C SER A 274 24.53 13.61 -0.11
N VAL A 275 23.48 13.52 0.70
CA VAL A 275 22.91 12.25 1.14
C VAL A 275 21.64 11.97 0.36
N SER A 276 21.59 10.81 -0.27
CA SER A 276 20.37 10.18 -0.77
C SER A 276 20.09 8.91 0.03
N PHE A 277 18.95 8.28 -0.22
CA PHE A 277 18.52 7.07 0.49
C PHE A 277 18.25 5.95 -0.51
N SER A 278 18.69 4.73 -0.22
CA SER A 278 18.68 3.63 -1.19
C SER A 278 17.27 3.30 -1.72
N LYS A 279 16.25 3.26 -0.86
CA LYS A 279 14.85 2.99 -1.31
C LYS A 279 14.24 4.16 -2.07
N LEU A 280 14.64 5.39 -1.74
CA LEU A 280 14.21 6.57 -2.50
C LEU A 280 14.79 6.53 -3.92
N GLU A 281 16.06 6.19 -4.06
CA GLU A 281 16.71 6.04 -5.37
C GLU A 281 16.12 4.87 -6.17
N GLU A 282 15.77 3.75 -5.54
CA GLU A 282 15.02 2.66 -6.17
C GLU A 282 13.67 3.14 -6.72
N MET A 283 12.91 3.90 -5.94
CA MET A 283 11.61 4.44 -6.38
C MET A 283 11.75 5.51 -7.47
N ARG A 284 12.80 6.34 -7.42
CA ARG A 284 13.14 7.28 -8.51
C ARG A 284 13.50 6.55 -9.79
N TYR A 285 14.21 5.42 -9.69
CA TYR A 285 14.53 4.58 -10.83
C TYR A 285 13.26 3.99 -11.48
N VAL A 286 12.29 3.54 -10.68
CA VAL A 286 10.97 3.09 -11.15
C VAL A 286 10.23 4.20 -11.91
N HIS A 287 10.36 5.45 -11.45
CA HIS A 287 9.80 6.61 -12.16
C HIS A 287 10.62 7.00 -13.41
N SER A 288 11.78 6.40 -13.71
CA SER A 288 12.55 6.76 -14.91
C SER A 288 11.78 6.44 -16.21
N THR A 289 12.01 7.22 -17.27
CA THR A 289 11.38 6.98 -18.59
C THR A 289 11.78 5.63 -19.17
N SER A 290 13.02 5.19 -18.94
CA SER A 290 13.52 3.89 -19.35
C SER A 290 12.76 2.74 -18.68
N PHE A 291 12.54 2.81 -17.36
CA PHE A 291 11.75 1.79 -16.65
C PHE A 291 10.28 1.80 -17.11
N ARG A 292 9.68 2.98 -17.27
CA ARG A 292 8.30 3.12 -17.78
C ARG A 292 8.13 2.51 -19.17
N PHE A 293 9.09 2.75 -20.07
CA PHE A 293 9.11 2.15 -21.40
C PHE A 293 9.23 0.62 -21.33
N PHE A 294 10.12 0.10 -20.48
CA PHE A 294 10.25 -1.34 -20.27
C PHE A 294 8.97 -1.99 -19.71
N MET A 295 8.35 -1.37 -18.69
CA MET A 295 7.06 -1.79 -18.15
C MET A 295 5.97 -1.80 -19.23
N TRP A 296 5.93 -0.77 -20.07
CA TRP A 296 5.01 -0.69 -21.20
C TRP A 296 5.20 -1.85 -22.19
N LEU A 297 6.44 -2.19 -22.54
CA LEU A 297 6.73 -3.33 -23.43
C LEU A 297 6.23 -4.66 -22.84
N ILE A 298 6.43 -4.88 -21.53
CA ILE A 298 6.01 -6.11 -20.88
C ILE A 298 4.48 -6.19 -20.77
N LEU A 299 3.81 -5.09 -20.42
CA LEU A 299 2.35 -5.03 -20.43
C LEU A 299 1.78 -5.17 -21.84
N LEU A 300 2.46 -4.65 -22.86
CA LEU A 300 2.10 -4.87 -24.26
C LEU A 300 2.15 -6.36 -24.61
N MET A 301 3.25 -7.04 -24.33
CA MET A 301 3.38 -8.48 -24.56
C MET A 301 2.29 -9.27 -23.81
N TRP A 302 2.05 -8.93 -22.54
CA TRP A 302 0.99 -9.53 -21.73
C TRP A 302 -0.40 -9.37 -22.35
N TYR A 303 -0.75 -8.17 -22.81
CA TYR A 303 -2.05 -7.93 -23.43
C TYR A 303 -2.19 -8.54 -24.82
N VAL A 304 -1.11 -8.70 -25.58
CA VAL A 304 -1.15 -9.45 -26.85
C VAL A 304 -1.50 -10.91 -26.60
N ASN A 305 -0.89 -11.55 -25.60
CA ASN A 305 -1.21 -12.93 -25.23
C ASN A 305 -2.67 -13.05 -24.76
N LEU A 306 -3.11 -12.14 -23.88
CA LEU A 306 -4.49 -12.09 -23.40
C LEU A 306 -5.50 -11.87 -24.54
N ALA A 307 -5.16 -11.07 -25.54
CA ALA A 307 -6.01 -10.84 -26.70
C ALA A 307 -6.15 -12.09 -27.57
N GLY A 308 -5.09 -12.89 -27.72
CA GLY A 308 -5.15 -14.18 -28.41
C GLY A 308 -6.16 -15.12 -27.75
N GLU A 309 -6.04 -15.32 -26.43
CA GLU A 309 -6.99 -16.12 -25.63
C GLU A 309 -8.43 -15.61 -25.75
N PHE A 310 -8.61 -14.28 -25.72
CA PHE A 310 -9.92 -13.68 -25.87
C PHE A 310 -10.52 -13.94 -27.27
N GLN A 311 -9.71 -13.89 -28.32
CA GLN A 311 -10.16 -14.19 -29.69
C GLN A 311 -10.59 -15.64 -29.83
N GLU A 312 -9.83 -16.59 -29.30
CA GLU A 312 -10.22 -18.01 -29.30
C GLU A 312 -11.53 -18.23 -28.56
N LEU A 313 -11.71 -17.57 -27.41
CA LEU A 313 -12.94 -17.62 -26.66
C LEU A 313 -14.13 -17.03 -27.43
N LEU A 314 -13.94 -15.93 -28.17
CA LEU A 314 -14.98 -15.35 -29.02
C LEU A 314 -15.36 -16.27 -30.17
N VAL A 315 -14.39 -16.91 -30.83
CA VAL A 315 -14.64 -17.92 -31.86
C VAL A 315 -15.42 -19.10 -31.27
N PHE A 316 -15.07 -19.54 -30.07
CA PHE A 316 -15.80 -20.63 -29.40
C PHE A 316 -17.22 -20.23 -29.02
N CYS A 317 -17.44 -18.99 -28.58
CA CYS A 317 -18.78 -18.44 -28.33
C CYS A 317 -19.62 -18.39 -29.62
N ASP A 318 -19.04 -17.93 -30.74
CA ASP A 318 -19.72 -17.89 -32.03
C ASP A 318 -20.09 -19.30 -32.51
N PHE A 319 -19.18 -20.26 -32.37
CA PHE A 319 -19.43 -21.67 -32.64
C PHE A 319 -20.64 -22.19 -31.84
N LEU A 320 -20.67 -21.99 -30.51
CA LEU A 320 -21.77 -22.45 -29.65
C LEU A 320 -23.10 -21.76 -29.94
N ALA A 321 -23.07 -20.53 -30.45
CA ALA A 321 -24.25 -19.80 -30.85
C ALA A 321 -24.76 -20.25 -32.22
N ALA A 322 -23.86 -20.53 -33.16
CA ALA A 322 -24.20 -20.89 -34.54
C ALA A 322 -24.64 -22.35 -34.69
N PHE A 323 -24.03 -23.27 -33.95
CA PHE A 323 -24.22 -24.71 -34.14
C PHE A 323 -25.61 -25.19 -33.66
N PRO A 324 -26.33 -26.01 -34.45
CA PRO A 324 -27.66 -26.50 -34.08
C PRO A 324 -27.60 -27.47 -32.88
N VAL A 325 -28.54 -27.30 -31.95
CA VAL A 325 -28.69 -28.15 -30.76
C VAL A 325 -29.95 -28.99 -30.88
N VAL A 326 -29.80 -30.31 -30.76
CA VAL A 326 -30.94 -31.23 -30.80
C VAL A 326 -31.60 -31.26 -29.43
N ASN A 327 -32.91 -30.97 -29.41
CA ASN A 327 -33.70 -30.93 -28.18
C ASN A 327 -34.00 -32.31 -27.56
N ARG A 328 -33.25 -33.37 -27.90
CA ARG A 328 -33.37 -34.69 -27.28
C ARG A 328 -32.46 -34.76 -26.06
N TRP A 329 -33.07 -34.98 -24.89
CA TRP A 329 -32.37 -35.33 -23.66
C TRP A 329 -32.29 -36.86 -23.61
N PRO A 330 -31.13 -37.48 -23.88
CA PRO A 330 -31.03 -38.95 -23.93
C PRO A 330 -31.33 -39.61 -22.58
N PHE A 331 -31.16 -38.88 -21.47
CA PHE A 331 -31.33 -39.39 -20.11
C PHE A 331 -32.72 -39.09 -19.50
N VAL A 332 -33.53 -38.23 -20.15
CA VAL A 332 -34.83 -37.83 -19.61
C VAL A 332 -35.91 -38.63 -20.32
N THR A 333 -36.46 -39.61 -19.61
CA THR A 333 -37.63 -40.35 -20.11
C THR A 333 -38.82 -39.39 -20.28
N PRO A 334 -39.76 -39.67 -21.22
CA PRO A 334 -40.96 -38.85 -21.40
C PRO A 334 -41.75 -38.62 -20.10
N ALA A 335 -41.70 -39.60 -19.18
CA ALA A 335 -42.28 -39.49 -17.85
C ALA A 335 -41.61 -38.42 -16.98
N MET A 336 -40.27 -38.35 -16.95
CA MET A 336 -39.55 -37.30 -16.25
C MET A 336 -39.77 -35.92 -16.90
N GLN A 337 -39.94 -35.87 -18.22
CA GLN A 337 -40.22 -34.62 -18.93
C GLN A 337 -41.60 -34.04 -18.52
N ASN A 338 -42.61 -34.90 -18.34
CA ASN A 338 -43.91 -34.51 -17.82
C ASN A 338 -43.84 -34.08 -16.34
N GLY A 339 -43.02 -34.78 -15.53
CA GLY A 339 -42.74 -34.39 -14.15
C GLY A 339 -42.11 -33.00 -14.05
N TRP A 340 -41.12 -32.69 -14.89
CA TRP A 340 -40.46 -31.38 -14.92
C TRP A 340 -41.41 -30.26 -15.35
N ARG A 341 -42.32 -30.51 -16.30
CA ARG A 341 -43.37 -29.54 -16.68
C ARG A 341 -44.39 -29.29 -15.57
N SER A 342 -44.63 -30.26 -14.68
CA SER A 342 -45.43 -30.02 -13.47
C SER A 342 -44.64 -29.22 -12.43
N PHE A 343 -43.36 -29.55 -12.22
CA PHE A 343 -42.50 -28.83 -11.28
C PHE A 343 -42.28 -27.37 -11.70
N SER A 344 -42.05 -27.10 -12.98
CA SER A 344 -41.88 -25.73 -13.49
C SER A 344 -43.18 -24.92 -13.42
N ARG A 345 -44.36 -25.56 -13.53
CA ARG A 345 -45.65 -24.90 -13.29
C ARG A 345 -45.85 -24.56 -11.81
N MET A 346 -45.32 -25.38 -10.91
CA MET A 346 -45.38 -25.14 -9.47
C MET A 346 -44.48 -23.97 -9.03
N TRP A 347 -43.31 -23.79 -9.66
CA TRP A 347 -42.41 -22.66 -9.41
C TRP A 347 -42.68 -21.41 -10.25
N GLY A 348 -43.39 -21.56 -11.38
CA GLY A 348 -43.80 -20.44 -12.25
C GLY A 348 -45.11 -19.76 -11.83
N SER A 349 -45.78 -20.24 -10.78
CA SER A 349 -46.87 -19.50 -10.14
C SER A 349 -46.29 -18.26 -9.49
N LYS A 350 -46.42 -17.11 -10.18
CA LYS A 350 -46.15 -15.78 -9.65
C LYS A 350 -46.66 -15.71 -8.21
N SER A 351 -45.76 -15.56 -7.25
CA SER A 351 -46.09 -14.96 -5.98
C SER A 351 -46.69 -13.58 -6.29
N GLU A 352 -48.01 -13.43 -6.10
CA GLU A 352 -48.64 -12.12 -6.14
C GLU A 352 -47.91 -11.19 -5.17
N PRO A 353 -47.59 -9.94 -5.59
CA PRO A 353 -47.00 -8.98 -4.67
C PRO A 353 -48.00 -8.69 -3.56
N CYS A 354 -47.58 -8.90 -2.31
CA CYS A 354 -48.30 -8.52 -1.11
C CYS A 354 -48.36 -6.97 -1.03
N GLN A 355 -49.28 -6.37 -1.78
CA GLN A 355 -49.72 -4.98 -1.66
C GLN A 355 -51.08 -4.98 -0.97
N ASP A 356 -51.10 -5.05 0.36
CA ASP A 356 -51.97 -4.23 1.22
C ASP A 356 -51.83 -4.65 2.68
N MET A 357 -50.96 -3.98 3.46
CA MET A 357 -51.17 -3.88 4.90
C MET A 357 -50.38 -2.71 5.50
N HIS A 358 -50.69 -1.48 5.10
CA HIS A 358 -50.29 -0.32 5.89
C HIS A 358 -51.43 0.71 5.98
N ARG A 359 -52.34 0.47 6.93
CA ARG A 359 -53.19 1.51 7.53
C ARG A 359 -53.53 1.22 8.99
N ARG A 360 -52.95 2.07 9.86
CA ARG A 360 -53.38 2.48 11.22
C ARG A 360 -53.25 1.39 12.32
N HIS A 361 -52.84 1.65 13.56
CA HIS A 361 -53.04 2.81 14.44
C HIS A 361 -51.92 2.97 15.50
N HIS A 362 -51.77 4.21 15.96
CA HIS A 362 -51.06 4.67 17.16
C HIS A 362 -51.51 4.01 18.48
N SER A 363 -50.59 3.74 19.42
CA SER A 363 -50.51 4.31 20.80
C SER A 363 -49.58 3.49 21.75
N PRO A 364 -49.12 4.06 22.90
CA PRO A 364 -47.84 3.75 23.54
C PRO A 364 -47.94 3.08 24.93
N ARG A 365 -46.78 2.92 25.58
CA ARG A 365 -46.50 2.44 26.97
C ARG A 365 -46.60 0.91 27.14
N SER A 366 -45.84 0.23 28.00
CA SER A 366 -44.81 0.51 29.01
C SER A 366 -44.31 -0.86 29.53
N GLU A 367 -43.20 -0.87 30.29
CA GLU A 367 -42.73 -2.01 31.14
C GLU A 367 -42.29 -3.27 30.39
N ALA A 368 -41.44 -4.16 30.88
CA ALA A 368 -40.37 -4.17 31.87
C ALA A 368 -39.56 -5.47 31.57
N GLN A 369 -38.36 -5.58 32.14
CA GLN A 369 -37.43 -6.73 32.11
C GLN A 369 -38.05 -8.04 32.68
N PRO A 370 -37.33 -9.17 32.92
CA PRO A 370 -36.07 -9.73 32.38
C PRO A 370 -36.18 -11.27 32.08
N LEU A 371 -35.02 -11.91 31.83
CA LEU A 371 -34.59 -13.24 32.33
C LEU A 371 -34.59 -14.48 31.38
N ARG A 372 -33.35 -14.95 31.15
CA ARG A 372 -32.80 -16.32 31.35
C ARG A 372 -32.97 -17.45 30.32
N HIS A 373 -31.79 -18.03 30.07
CA HIS A 373 -31.41 -19.44 29.82
C HIS A 373 -32.10 -20.23 28.71
N PHE A 374 -31.29 -20.71 27.75
CA PHE A 374 -30.92 -22.12 27.61
C PHE A 374 -30.15 -22.29 26.29
N PHE A 375 -28.85 -22.59 26.32
CA PHE A 375 -28.31 -23.51 25.33
C PHE A 375 -27.37 -24.50 26.02
N ARG A 376 -27.80 -25.74 25.87
CA ARG A 376 -27.42 -26.95 26.56
C ARG A 376 -26.20 -27.53 25.84
N SER A 377 -25.17 -27.88 26.61
CA SER A 377 -24.13 -28.78 26.17
C SER A 377 -24.72 -30.15 25.82
N ASN A 378 -24.24 -30.78 24.76
CA ASN A 378 -24.16 -32.24 24.72
C ASN A 378 -23.01 -32.68 23.81
N SER A 379 -21.90 -32.98 24.46
CA SER A 379 -20.97 -34.05 24.11
C SER A 379 -21.70 -35.40 24.15
N HIS A 380 -21.50 -36.28 23.18
CA HIS A 380 -21.41 -37.74 23.41
C HIS A 380 -20.92 -38.53 22.18
N ASN A 381 -19.88 -39.32 22.45
CA ASN A 381 -19.68 -40.72 22.06
C ASN A 381 -19.46 -41.06 20.58
N TYR A 382 -18.18 -41.08 20.19
CA TYR A 382 -17.66 -42.04 19.22
C TYR A 382 -17.12 -43.26 19.99
N SER A 383 -17.78 -44.42 19.85
CA SER A 383 -17.23 -45.74 20.16
C SER A 383 -18.06 -46.85 19.52
N SER A 384 -17.38 -47.68 18.73
CA SER A 384 -17.61 -49.12 18.55
C SER A 384 -18.88 -49.64 17.85
N MET A 385 -18.71 -50.08 16.60
CA MET A 385 -19.16 -51.38 16.08
C MET A 385 -18.37 -51.60 14.77
N GLY A 386 -17.53 -52.63 14.60
CA GLY A 386 -17.82 -54.04 14.83
C GLY A 386 -18.17 -54.66 13.48
N GLY A 387 -17.20 -55.33 12.85
CA GLY A 387 -17.25 -55.77 11.46
C GLY A 387 -18.39 -56.71 11.09
N ARG A 388 -18.74 -56.70 9.80
CA ARG A 388 -19.34 -57.85 9.13
C ARG A 388 -18.97 -57.85 7.65
N LEU A 389 -18.12 -58.81 7.28
CA LEU A 389 -17.96 -59.26 5.90
C LEU A 389 -19.35 -59.57 5.31
N MET A 390 -19.67 -58.95 4.19
CA MET A 390 -20.66 -59.42 3.24
C MET A 390 -20.00 -59.42 1.87
N THR A 391 -19.33 -60.53 1.58
CA THR A 391 -19.09 -61.02 0.24
C THR A 391 -20.44 -61.22 -0.44
N ARG A 392 -20.84 -60.28 -1.31
CA ARG A 392 -21.95 -60.51 -2.23
C ARG A 392 -21.49 -60.20 -3.64
N SER A 393 -21.14 -61.30 -4.31
CA SER A 393 -21.08 -61.44 -5.76
C SER A 393 -22.32 -60.83 -6.40
N ALA A 394 -22.12 -59.78 -7.20
CA ALA A 394 -23.04 -59.29 -8.20
C ALA A 394 -22.26 -59.12 -9.50
N SER A 395 -21.75 -60.26 -9.99
CA SER A 395 -21.42 -60.46 -11.39
C SER A 395 -22.74 -60.74 -12.11
N GLN A 396 -23.37 -59.69 -12.66
CA GLN A 396 -24.54 -59.83 -13.53
C GLN A 396 -24.43 -58.84 -14.70
N ASP A 397 -24.08 -59.42 -15.85
CA ASP A 397 -24.50 -59.03 -17.20
C ASP A 397 -24.32 -57.58 -17.67
N PHE A 398 -23.06 -57.23 -17.98
CA PHE A 398 -22.75 -56.45 -19.18
C PHE A 398 -22.06 -57.36 -20.22
N GLY A 399 -22.72 -58.48 -20.52
CA GLY A 399 -22.38 -59.37 -21.62
C GLY A 399 -22.98 -58.86 -22.94
N SER A 400 -22.47 -57.74 -23.45
CA SER A 400 -22.55 -57.41 -24.88
C SER A 400 -21.43 -56.45 -25.23
N LYS A 401 -20.19 -56.95 -25.12
CA LYS A 401 -19.08 -56.45 -25.94
C LYS A 401 -19.31 -56.93 -27.38
N GLY A 402 -20.37 -56.45 -28.01
CA GLY A 402 -20.57 -56.59 -29.44
C GLY A 402 -19.59 -55.65 -30.12
N ASN A 403 -18.46 -56.18 -30.58
CA ASN A 403 -17.72 -55.87 -31.81
C ASN A 403 -17.88 -54.46 -32.44
N LEU A 404 -17.91 -53.38 -31.64
CA LEU A 404 -17.92 -52.01 -32.18
C LEU A 404 -16.57 -51.65 -32.81
N THR A 405 -15.51 -52.39 -32.47
CA THR A 405 -14.20 -52.30 -33.10
C THR A 405 -14.10 -53.01 -34.45
N GLU A 406 -14.96 -53.99 -34.76
CA GLU A 406 -14.91 -54.69 -36.06
C GLU A 406 -15.70 -53.99 -37.16
N HIS A 407 -16.69 -53.14 -36.83
CA HIS A 407 -17.41 -52.35 -37.83
C HIS A 407 -16.61 -51.16 -38.39
N PHE A 408 -15.53 -50.75 -37.72
CA PHE A 408 -14.61 -49.72 -38.23
C PHE A 408 -13.47 -50.29 -39.09
N ALA A 409 -13.25 -51.60 -39.10
CA ALA A 409 -12.10 -52.22 -39.77
C ALA A 409 -12.33 -52.58 -41.25
N SER A 410 -13.55 -52.51 -41.78
CA SER A 410 -13.87 -53.00 -43.15
C SER A 410 -14.48 -51.96 -44.10
N GLY A 411 -14.72 -50.73 -43.66
CA GLY A 411 -15.24 -49.66 -44.52
C GLY A 411 -14.15 -48.66 -44.87
N ARG A 412 -14.05 -48.26 -46.14
CA ARG A 412 -13.28 -47.07 -46.58
C ARG A 412 -13.38 -46.00 -45.49
N ALA A 413 -12.25 -45.46 -45.04
CA ALA A 413 -12.17 -44.37 -44.07
C ALA A 413 -13.17 -43.27 -44.46
N GLY A 414 -14.39 -43.41 -43.95
CA GLY A 414 -15.51 -42.55 -44.23
C GLY A 414 -15.35 -41.41 -43.27
N GLU A 415 -15.19 -40.22 -43.83
CA GLU A 415 -15.11 -38.97 -43.10
C GLU A 415 -16.26 -38.91 -42.09
N ILE A 416 -15.94 -38.93 -40.80
CA ILE A 416 -16.94 -38.91 -39.72
C ILE A 416 -17.40 -37.47 -39.58
N GLU A 417 -18.56 -37.15 -40.16
CA GLU A 417 -19.17 -35.82 -40.07
C GLU A 417 -20.07 -35.73 -38.83
N ILE A 418 -19.75 -34.79 -37.93
CA ILE A 418 -20.59 -34.50 -36.75
C ILE A 418 -21.67 -33.49 -37.18
N THR A 419 -22.92 -33.94 -37.25
CA THR A 419 -24.03 -33.09 -37.71
C THR A 419 -24.68 -32.28 -36.59
N GLU A 420 -24.73 -32.82 -35.36
CA GLU A 420 -25.58 -32.27 -34.30
C GLU A 420 -25.05 -32.55 -32.89
N PHE A 421 -25.22 -31.59 -31.95
CA PHE A 421 -24.88 -31.78 -30.53
C PHE A 421 -26.09 -32.10 -29.67
N ALA A 422 -25.87 -32.98 -28.68
CA ALA A 422 -26.80 -33.20 -27.58
C ALA A 422 -26.79 -32.01 -26.61
N ARG A 423 -27.98 -31.61 -26.11
CA ARG A 423 -28.15 -30.56 -25.08
C ARG A 423 -27.21 -30.64 -23.87
N PRO A 424 -26.99 -31.81 -23.22
CA PRO A 424 -26.09 -31.86 -22.07
C PRO A 424 -24.66 -31.49 -22.45
N HIS A 425 -24.18 -31.88 -23.64
CA HIS A 425 -22.86 -31.49 -24.12
C HIS A 425 -22.78 -29.99 -24.41
N HIS A 426 -23.80 -29.43 -25.07
CA HIS A 426 -23.89 -27.99 -25.31
C HIS A 426 -23.86 -27.18 -24.00
N LEU A 427 -24.61 -27.61 -22.98
CA LEU A 427 -24.59 -26.99 -21.66
C LEU A 427 -23.19 -27.05 -21.03
N THR A 428 -22.50 -28.19 -21.12
CA THR A 428 -21.11 -28.31 -20.64
C THR A 428 -20.19 -27.33 -21.37
N CYS A 429 -20.29 -27.20 -22.69
CA CYS A 429 -19.50 -26.24 -23.46
C CYS A 429 -19.80 -24.78 -23.05
N VAL A 430 -21.07 -24.43 -22.83
CA VAL A 430 -21.45 -23.11 -22.31
C VAL A 430 -20.86 -22.86 -20.92
N CYS A 431 -20.90 -23.86 -20.02
CA CYS A 431 -20.26 -23.75 -18.71
C CYS A 431 -18.73 -23.55 -18.83
N ILE A 432 -18.06 -24.25 -19.75
CA ILE A 432 -16.63 -24.07 -20.02
C ILE A 432 -16.33 -22.65 -20.49
N VAL A 433 -17.11 -22.11 -21.43
CA VAL A 433 -16.98 -20.71 -21.88
C VAL A 433 -17.11 -19.74 -20.72
N VAL A 434 -18.13 -19.90 -19.87
CA VAL A 434 -18.34 -19.02 -18.71
C VAL A 434 -17.14 -19.06 -17.76
N VAL A 435 -16.65 -20.26 -17.43
CA VAL A 435 -15.47 -20.41 -16.56
C VAL A 435 -14.24 -19.79 -17.21
N ARG A 436 -13.97 -20.06 -18.50
CA ARG A 436 -12.84 -19.45 -19.24
C ARG A 436 -12.93 -17.93 -19.26
N THR A 437 -14.11 -17.34 -19.49
CA THR A 437 -14.31 -15.89 -19.42
C THR A 437 -13.97 -15.33 -18.04
N ILE A 438 -14.41 -15.99 -16.97
CA ILE A 438 -14.11 -15.56 -15.60
C ILE A 438 -12.60 -15.63 -15.33
N VAL A 439 -11.94 -16.73 -15.71
CA VAL A 439 -10.50 -16.91 -15.56
C VAL A 439 -9.73 -15.84 -16.34
N LEU A 440 -10.11 -15.58 -17.59
CA LEU A 440 -9.50 -14.55 -18.43
C LEU A 440 -9.60 -13.16 -17.80
N ILE A 441 -10.78 -12.77 -17.27
CA ILE A 441 -10.96 -11.48 -16.58
C ILE A 441 -10.11 -11.39 -15.32
N VAL A 442 -10.08 -12.45 -14.52
CA VAL A 442 -9.28 -12.49 -13.29
C VAL A 442 -7.79 -12.42 -13.61
N LEU A 443 -7.31 -13.16 -14.62
CA LEU A 443 -5.93 -13.11 -15.07
C LEU A 443 -5.58 -11.73 -15.63
N ALA A 444 -6.44 -11.12 -16.44
CA ALA A 444 -6.24 -9.77 -16.96
C ALA A 444 -6.04 -8.76 -15.82
N TYR A 445 -6.94 -8.77 -14.83
CA TYR A 445 -6.89 -7.84 -13.70
C TYR A 445 -5.72 -8.12 -12.75
N ALA A 446 -5.62 -9.36 -12.26
CA ALA A 446 -4.59 -9.75 -11.30
C ALA A 446 -3.19 -9.73 -11.92
N GLY A 447 -3.05 -10.16 -13.17
CA GLY A 447 -1.79 -10.15 -13.92
C GLY A 447 -1.28 -8.73 -14.16
N THR A 448 -2.16 -7.79 -14.56
CA THR A 448 -1.76 -6.37 -14.71
C THR A 448 -1.31 -5.77 -13.37
N ILE A 449 -2.07 -5.99 -12.28
CA ILE A 449 -1.66 -5.50 -10.95
C ILE A 449 -0.34 -6.13 -10.51
N PHE A 450 -0.19 -7.44 -10.72
CA PHE A 450 1.01 -8.18 -10.37
C PHE A 450 2.23 -7.63 -11.10
N LEU A 451 2.15 -7.42 -12.42
CA LEU A 451 3.24 -6.83 -13.20
C LEU A 451 3.60 -5.42 -12.73
N MET A 452 2.61 -4.57 -12.45
CA MET A 452 2.85 -3.18 -12.00
C MET A 452 3.37 -3.07 -10.56
N SER A 453 3.18 -4.10 -9.73
CA SER A 453 3.58 -4.09 -8.31
C SER A 453 5.07 -4.31 -8.05
N ASN A 454 5.85 -4.70 -9.06
CA ASN A 454 7.26 -5.01 -8.89
C ASN A 454 8.15 -3.83 -9.27
N HIS A 455 9.15 -3.57 -8.44
CA HIS A 455 10.05 -2.42 -8.58
C HIS A 455 11.42 -2.80 -9.17
N THR A 456 11.75 -4.10 -9.21
CA THR A 456 13.01 -4.59 -9.78
C THR A 456 12.80 -5.17 -11.18
N LEU A 457 13.77 -4.95 -12.07
CA LEU A 457 13.73 -5.45 -13.46
C LEU A 457 13.67 -6.97 -13.53
N LEU A 458 14.46 -7.63 -12.68
CA LEU A 458 14.57 -9.09 -12.64
C LEU A 458 13.26 -9.72 -12.17
N ASP A 459 12.65 -9.17 -11.12
CA ASP A 459 11.35 -9.65 -10.65
C ASP A 459 10.28 -9.46 -11.73
N LEU A 460 10.32 -8.33 -12.44
CA LEU A 460 9.36 -8.06 -13.51
C LEU A 460 9.46 -9.07 -14.65
N LEU A 461 10.68 -9.44 -15.06
CA LEU A 461 10.93 -10.44 -16.09
C LEU A 461 10.47 -11.83 -15.63
N LEU A 462 10.83 -12.25 -14.41
CA LEU A 462 10.42 -13.54 -13.85
C LEU A 462 8.89 -13.63 -13.71
N ASN A 463 8.25 -12.54 -13.33
CA ASN A 463 6.79 -12.47 -13.18
C ASN A 463 6.08 -12.51 -14.54
N ALA A 464 6.62 -11.83 -15.56
CA ALA A 464 6.10 -11.94 -16.92
C ALA A 464 6.26 -13.36 -17.48
N LEU A 465 7.39 -14.02 -17.23
CA LEU A 465 7.63 -15.41 -17.62
C LEU A 465 6.63 -16.37 -16.95
N ALA A 466 6.41 -16.21 -15.65
CA ALA A 466 5.44 -17.02 -14.91
C ALA A 466 4.01 -16.85 -15.46
N LEU A 467 3.64 -15.63 -15.84
CA LEU A 467 2.36 -15.33 -16.45
C LEU A 467 2.22 -15.94 -17.86
N ALA A 468 3.29 -15.97 -18.65
CA ALA A 468 3.28 -16.65 -19.95
C ALA A 468 3.06 -18.16 -19.78
N PHE A 469 3.74 -18.79 -18.82
CA PHE A 469 3.56 -20.23 -18.52
C PHE A 469 2.13 -20.59 -18.10
N ILE A 470 1.39 -19.68 -17.47
CA ILE A 470 0.00 -19.92 -17.08
C ILE A 470 -0.90 -20.09 -18.30
N PHE A 471 -0.62 -19.41 -19.42
CA PHE A 471 -1.38 -19.58 -20.65
C PHE A 471 -1.08 -20.93 -21.30
N ASP A 472 0.19 -21.35 -21.34
CA ASP A 472 0.56 -22.65 -21.94
C ASP A 472 0.09 -23.87 -21.11
N LEU A 473 -0.38 -23.65 -19.87
CA LEU A 473 -0.72 -24.73 -18.94
C LEU A 473 -1.85 -25.63 -19.47
N ASP A 474 -2.85 -25.06 -20.16
CA ASP A 474 -3.98 -25.85 -20.64
C ASP A 474 -3.60 -26.75 -21.83
N GLU A 475 -2.73 -26.28 -22.73
CA GLU A 475 -2.12 -27.09 -23.78
C GLU A 475 -1.27 -28.22 -23.20
N PHE A 476 -0.49 -27.93 -22.15
CA PHE A 476 0.26 -28.98 -21.43
C PHE A 476 -0.69 -30.00 -20.80
N LEU A 477 -1.73 -29.57 -20.10
CA LEU A 477 -2.71 -30.47 -19.50
C LEU A 477 -3.43 -31.32 -20.54
N PHE A 478 -3.79 -30.75 -21.70
CA PHE A 478 -4.37 -31.52 -22.80
C PHE A 478 -3.40 -32.57 -23.31
N THR A 479 -2.14 -32.19 -23.56
CA THR A 479 -1.10 -33.08 -24.07
C THR A 479 -0.82 -34.25 -23.11
N TYR A 480 -0.87 -34.02 -21.80
CA TYR A 480 -0.56 -35.06 -20.81
C TYR A 480 -1.77 -35.86 -20.33
N LEU A 481 -2.97 -35.27 -20.25
CA LEU A 481 -4.15 -35.94 -19.70
C LEU A 481 -4.94 -36.72 -20.75
N VAL A 482 -4.89 -36.30 -22.02
CA VAL A 482 -5.58 -37.00 -23.11
C VAL A 482 -4.71 -38.16 -23.59
N SER A 483 -5.28 -39.37 -23.62
CA SER A 483 -4.58 -40.56 -24.13
C SER A 483 -4.31 -40.43 -25.63
N ASP A 484 -3.24 -41.07 -26.11
CA ASP A 484 -2.84 -40.95 -27.52
C ASP A 484 -3.92 -41.45 -28.48
N SER A 485 -4.69 -42.48 -28.12
CA SER A 485 -5.86 -42.92 -28.91
C SER A 485 -6.96 -41.85 -28.98
N GLY A 486 -7.11 -41.01 -27.96
CA GLY A 486 -8.03 -39.88 -27.98
C GLY A 486 -7.54 -38.77 -28.88
N LYS A 487 -6.23 -38.51 -28.89
CA LYS A 487 -5.59 -37.55 -29.81
C LYS A 487 -5.71 -38.01 -31.26
N GLU A 488 -5.39 -39.26 -31.56
CA GLU A 488 -5.56 -39.86 -32.89
C GLU A 488 -7.01 -39.78 -33.38
N LEU A 489 -7.98 -40.01 -32.47
CA LEU A 489 -9.39 -39.86 -32.81
C LEU A 489 -9.73 -38.40 -33.12
N MET A 490 -9.22 -37.43 -32.35
CA MET A 490 -9.43 -36.01 -32.60
C MET A 490 -8.78 -35.54 -33.90
N ASP A 491 -7.58 -36.03 -34.22
CA ASP A 491 -6.85 -35.73 -35.46
C ASP A 491 -7.54 -36.36 -36.69
N ALA A 492 -8.26 -37.47 -36.50
CA ALA A 492 -9.04 -38.12 -37.55
C ALA A 492 -10.40 -37.45 -37.82
N LEU A 493 -10.86 -36.53 -36.97
CA LEU A 493 -12.12 -35.81 -37.19
C LEU A 493 -11.94 -34.73 -38.26
N ALA A 494 -12.85 -34.69 -39.22
CA ALA A 494 -12.89 -33.64 -40.21
C ALA A 494 -13.18 -32.28 -39.57
N PRO A 495 -12.58 -31.17 -40.06
CA PRO A 495 -12.87 -29.83 -39.56
C PRO A 495 -14.37 -29.52 -39.66
N LEU A 496 -14.98 -29.16 -38.53
CA LEU A 496 -16.39 -28.79 -38.44
C LEU A 496 -16.66 -27.52 -39.27
N GLN A 497 -17.49 -27.65 -40.30
CA GLN A 497 -17.94 -26.50 -41.07
C GLN A 497 -19.21 -25.93 -40.44
N TYR A 498 -19.18 -24.66 -40.06
CA TYR A 498 -20.36 -23.93 -39.61
C TYR A 498 -20.40 -22.52 -40.21
N LYS A 499 -21.60 -21.98 -40.36
CA LYS A 499 -21.79 -20.60 -40.81
C LYS A 499 -21.72 -19.68 -39.60
N SER A 500 -20.61 -18.97 -39.46
CA SER A 500 -20.39 -17.96 -38.40
C SER A 500 -21.53 -16.94 -38.37
N ARG A 501 -21.96 -16.57 -37.15
CA ARG A 501 -22.94 -15.48 -36.95
C ARG A 501 -22.26 -14.13 -36.77
N LEU A 502 -20.94 -14.11 -36.62
CA LEU A 502 -20.19 -12.86 -36.58
C LEU A 502 -20.33 -12.13 -37.92
N PRO A 503 -20.55 -10.80 -37.89
CA PRO A 503 -20.76 -10.01 -39.10
C PRO A 503 -19.49 -10.05 -39.98
N THR A 504 -19.57 -10.74 -41.11
CA THR A 504 -18.46 -10.87 -42.07
C THR A 504 -18.33 -9.65 -42.99
N SER A 505 -19.31 -8.74 -42.99
CA SER A 505 -19.33 -7.52 -43.79
C SER A 505 -19.59 -6.26 -42.93
N GLY A 506 -19.08 -5.12 -43.38
CA GLY A 506 -19.27 -3.82 -42.74
C GLY A 506 -18.12 -3.36 -41.84
N THR A 507 -18.34 -2.24 -41.14
CA THR A 507 -17.37 -1.62 -40.23
C THR A 507 -16.98 -2.51 -39.05
N PHE A 508 -17.86 -3.43 -38.64
CA PHE A 508 -17.56 -4.39 -37.58
C PHE A 508 -16.46 -5.38 -37.96
N LYS A 509 -16.24 -5.63 -39.26
CA LYS A 509 -15.10 -6.42 -39.73
C LYS A 509 -13.77 -5.78 -39.32
N VAL A 510 -13.69 -4.45 -39.30
CA VAL A 510 -12.50 -3.71 -38.87
C VAL A 510 -12.23 -3.91 -37.37
N LEU A 511 -13.30 -4.00 -36.56
CA LEU A 511 -13.19 -4.35 -35.14
C LEU A 511 -12.83 -5.81 -34.89
N VAL A 512 -12.90 -6.69 -35.89
CA VAL A 512 -12.47 -8.09 -35.79
C VAL A 512 -11.11 -8.31 -36.46
N MET A 513 -10.53 -7.29 -37.10
CA MET A 513 -9.20 -7.43 -37.71
C MET A 513 -8.11 -7.47 -36.65
N ASP A 514 -7.48 -8.63 -36.50
CA ASP A 514 -6.38 -8.91 -35.57
C ASP A 514 -5.25 -7.88 -35.67
N ARG A 515 -4.95 -7.44 -36.90
CA ARG A 515 -3.87 -6.49 -37.19
C ARG A 515 -4.11 -5.11 -36.57
N LEU A 516 -5.36 -4.65 -36.48
CA LEU A 516 -5.67 -3.33 -35.94
C LEU A 516 -5.54 -3.33 -34.41
N TRP A 517 -6.07 -4.37 -33.76
CA TRP A 517 -6.03 -4.50 -32.30
C TRP A 517 -4.60 -4.66 -31.79
N GLY A 518 -3.82 -5.55 -32.41
CA GLY A 518 -2.43 -5.79 -32.03
C GLY A 518 -1.53 -4.57 -32.21
N PHE A 519 -1.72 -3.79 -33.29
CA PHE A 519 -0.80 -2.71 -33.61
C PHE A 519 -1.15 -1.35 -32.99
N PHE A 520 -2.44 -1.03 -32.81
CA PHE A 520 -2.84 0.31 -32.35
C PHE A 520 -3.55 0.30 -31.00
N VAL A 521 -4.55 -0.56 -30.83
CA VAL A 521 -5.43 -0.51 -29.65
C VAL A 521 -4.70 -1.02 -28.40
N ILE A 522 -4.08 -2.20 -28.49
CA ILE A 522 -3.38 -2.81 -27.35
C ILE A 522 -2.19 -1.96 -26.88
N PRO A 523 -1.29 -1.46 -27.75
CA PRO A 523 -0.20 -0.59 -27.33
C PRO A 523 -0.68 0.71 -26.66
N LEU A 524 -1.77 1.30 -27.16
CA LEU A 524 -2.38 2.49 -26.58
C LEU A 524 -2.95 2.20 -25.18
N ILE A 525 -3.69 1.10 -25.01
CA ILE A 525 -4.22 0.69 -23.70
C ILE A 525 -3.07 0.43 -22.72
N ALA A 526 -2.04 -0.32 -23.13
CA ALA A 526 -0.87 -0.57 -22.31
C ALA A 526 -0.20 0.75 -21.87
N PHE A 527 -0.04 1.70 -22.79
CA PHE A 527 0.55 3.00 -22.50
C PHE A 527 -0.30 3.80 -21.51
N LEU A 528 -1.61 3.86 -21.73
CA LEU A 528 -2.53 4.58 -20.84
C LEU A 528 -2.56 3.97 -19.43
N VAL A 529 -2.51 2.64 -19.31
CA VAL A 529 -2.45 1.95 -18.02
C VAL A 529 -1.15 2.31 -17.28
N VAL A 530 0.00 2.25 -17.94
CA VAL A 530 1.30 2.63 -17.34
C VAL A 530 1.31 4.11 -16.94
N ALA A 531 0.88 5.01 -17.84
CA ALA A 531 0.84 6.44 -17.58
C ALA A 531 -0.10 6.79 -16.41
N SER A 532 -1.25 6.13 -16.35
CA SER A 532 -2.23 6.31 -15.26
C SER A 532 -1.69 5.77 -13.94
N TYR A 533 -1.05 4.60 -13.94
CA TYR A 533 -0.44 4.01 -12.75
C TYR A 533 0.68 4.90 -12.20
N ASP A 534 1.55 5.38 -13.08
CA ASP A 534 2.64 6.30 -12.74
C ASP A 534 2.11 7.58 -12.09
N SER A 535 1.12 8.22 -12.72
CA SER A 535 0.53 9.48 -12.24
C SER A 535 -0.26 9.32 -10.94
N LEU A 536 -1.02 8.23 -10.78
CA LEU A 536 -1.91 8.02 -9.64
C LEU A 536 -1.24 7.35 -8.43
N LYS A 537 -0.16 6.60 -8.63
CA LYS A 537 0.48 5.79 -7.57
C LYS A 537 1.95 6.13 -7.40
N VAL A 538 2.75 6.11 -8.47
CA VAL A 538 4.21 6.24 -8.36
C VAL A 538 4.60 7.67 -7.97
N VAL A 539 4.13 8.67 -8.73
CA VAL A 539 4.44 10.09 -8.47
C VAL A 539 4.11 10.52 -7.03
N PRO A 540 2.88 10.35 -6.51
CA PRO A 540 2.58 10.76 -5.14
C PRO A 540 3.36 9.97 -4.09
N THR A 541 3.72 8.71 -4.36
CA THR A 541 4.55 7.92 -3.46
C THR A 541 5.99 8.43 -3.43
N VAL A 542 6.57 8.78 -4.59
CA VAL A 542 7.90 9.38 -4.68
C VAL A 542 7.90 10.75 -3.99
N GLU A 543 6.91 11.61 -4.24
CA GLU A 543 6.78 12.91 -3.55
C GLU A 543 6.69 12.75 -2.03
N ALA A 544 5.91 11.77 -1.55
CA ALA A 544 5.80 11.47 -0.13
C ALA A 544 7.12 10.94 0.46
N LEU A 545 7.83 10.08 -0.26
CA LEU A 545 9.14 9.57 0.18
C LEU A 545 10.21 10.67 0.16
N GLU A 546 10.23 11.55 -0.83
CA GLU A 546 11.12 12.72 -0.86
C GLU A 546 10.82 13.66 0.32
N CYS A 547 9.55 13.95 0.59
CA CYS A 547 9.20 14.75 1.75
C CYS A 547 9.50 14.03 3.08
N PHE A 548 9.37 12.71 3.16
CA PHE A 548 9.63 11.96 4.38
C PHE A 548 11.13 11.80 4.67
N CYS A 549 11.90 11.32 3.69
CA CYS A 549 13.31 10.93 3.84
C CYS A 549 14.25 12.13 3.78
N THR A 550 14.12 12.97 2.75
CA THR A 550 15.04 14.10 2.56
C THR A 550 14.46 15.41 3.09
N LYS A 551 13.20 15.45 3.55
CA LYS A 551 12.51 16.69 3.95
C LYS A 551 12.56 17.72 2.84
N SER A 552 12.34 17.34 1.58
CA SER A 552 12.35 18.26 0.43
C SER A 552 11.14 18.05 -0.46
N GLY A 553 10.93 18.97 -1.41
CA GLY A 553 9.86 18.91 -2.40
C GLY A 553 8.90 20.08 -2.26
N ASN A 554 8.22 20.42 -3.37
CA ASN A 554 7.34 21.60 -3.44
C ASN A 554 6.11 21.47 -2.53
N ARG A 555 5.64 20.24 -2.33
CA ARG A 555 4.51 19.92 -1.45
C ARG A 555 4.94 19.60 -0.03
N CYS A 556 6.21 19.68 0.33
CA CYS A 556 6.66 19.29 1.65
C CYS A 556 6.48 20.42 2.66
N LEU A 557 5.75 20.17 3.75
CA LEU A 557 5.45 21.21 4.76
C LEU A 557 6.71 21.65 5.54
N THR A 558 7.63 20.73 5.83
CA THR A 558 8.81 21.01 6.67
C THR A 558 9.69 22.13 6.08
N PRO A 559 10.11 22.12 4.79
CA PRO A 559 10.84 23.25 4.20
C PRO A 559 10.07 24.58 4.19
N ALA A 560 8.75 24.54 4.05
CA ALA A 560 7.93 25.74 4.06
C ALA A 560 7.91 26.38 5.45
N MET A 561 7.79 25.55 6.49
CA MET A 561 7.81 25.97 7.90
C MET A 561 9.21 26.42 8.34
N PHE A 562 10.24 25.63 8.08
CA PHE A 562 11.61 25.85 8.52
C PHE A 562 12.50 26.35 7.37
N ASN A 563 12.06 27.41 6.72
CA ASN A 563 12.85 28.07 5.69
C ASN A 563 14.04 28.83 6.32
N GLN A 564 15.01 29.23 5.49
CA GLN A 564 16.21 29.92 5.94
C GLN A 564 15.90 31.18 6.78
N ARG A 565 14.87 31.96 6.41
CA ARG A 565 14.50 33.17 7.16
C ARG A 565 14.04 32.86 8.58
N TRP A 566 13.29 31.75 8.75
CA TRP A 566 12.88 31.29 10.07
C TRP A 566 14.10 30.91 10.91
N TRP A 567 15.07 30.20 10.35
CA TRP A 567 16.32 29.84 11.04
C TRP A 567 17.14 31.06 11.41
N ASP A 568 17.33 32.01 10.50
CA ASP A 568 18.07 33.24 10.78
C ASP A 568 17.42 34.05 11.92
N ALA A 569 16.08 34.15 11.92
CA ALA A 569 15.34 34.79 13.00
C ALA A 569 15.45 34.02 14.32
N HIS A 570 15.39 32.69 14.28
CA HIS A 570 15.55 31.83 15.45
C HIS A 570 16.93 32.01 16.10
N TRP A 571 18.00 31.94 15.32
CA TRP A 571 19.36 32.14 15.84
C TRP A 571 19.58 33.55 16.37
N SER A 572 19.00 34.57 15.73
CA SER A 572 19.06 35.95 16.23
C SER A 572 18.29 36.12 17.55
N SER A 573 17.14 35.46 17.72
CA SER A 573 16.38 35.47 18.99
C SER A 573 17.19 34.84 20.11
N LEU A 574 17.84 33.70 19.84
CA LEU A 574 18.72 33.03 20.79
C LEU A 574 19.92 33.88 21.20
N ALA A 575 20.51 34.62 20.26
CA ALA A 575 21.61 35.52 20.57
C ALA A 575 21.17 36.61 21.57
N LYS A 576 20.01 37.23 21.33
CA LYS A 576 19.43 38.25 22.22
C LYS A 576 19.06 37.70 23.59
N LEU A 577 18.49 36.49 23.62
CA LEU A 577 18.16 35.81 24.88
C LEU A 577 19.41 35.69 25.75
N ARG A 578 20.56 35.34 25.16
CA ARG A 578 21.81 35.24 25.89
C ARG A 578 22.36 36.59 26.35
N GLU A 579 22.23 37.66 25.56
CA GLU A 579 22.67 39.01 25.97
C GLU A 579 21.90 39.55 27.18
N SER A 580 20.73 38.99 27.49
CA SER A 580 19.95 39.35 28.68
C SER A 580 20.48 38.75 29.99
N PHE A 581 21.44 37.83 29.92
CA PHE A 581 22.15 37.21 31.05
C PHE A 581 23.58 37.76 31.17
#